data_AF-A0A1V9YXW2-F1
#
_entry.id   AF-A0A1V9YXW2-F1
#
_cell.length_a   1.000
_cell.length_b   1.000
_cell.length_c   1.000
_cell.angle_alpha   90.00
_cell.angle_beta   90.00
_cell.angle_gamma   90.00
#
_symmetry.space_group_name_H-M   'P 1'
#
loop_
_entity.id
_entity.type
_entity.pdbx_description
1 polymer ?
#
loop_
_entity_poly.entity_id
_entity_poly.type
_entity_poly.pdbx_seq_one_letter_code
_entity_poly.pdbx_strand_id
1 'polypeptide(L)'
;MGEWRYLDELDVTDLQALMLKNRGDELPLFVSYSTFANIVRVRYVSKWRAPMQKLLEDYERLVQGTTKRAIASVHANPPLQRHVQSIVDTLLKEVVILTQHVLDENLALETRPFTLNHYLYDVFMKLRTEPLLQSLDTLSGNNDNANVSMGAVKALLKSHCGIGKASNEEQQAKELHIAISAYMQVAKKRFTDAVPMLLEMRLLQPLVASLQIRLVGDDATDELLERVLFDSVIDVEAREALNAQRQSLIQSKAEIAALTGS
;
A
#
# COMPACT_ATOMS: atom_id res chain seq x y z
N MET A 1 -13.56 -48.52 -20.47
CA MET A 1 -13.48 -47.17 -21.08
C MET A 1 -13.87 -46.19 -19.99
N GLY A 2 -12.89 -45.65 -19.26
CA GLY A 2 -13.15 -44.65 -18.23
C GLY A 2 -13.25 -43.29 -18.90
N GLU A 3 -14.39 -42.61 -18.73
CA GLU A 3 -14.54 -41.20 -19.03
C GLU A 3 -13.46 -40.42 -18.27
N TRP A 4 -12.54 -39.84 -19.03
CA TRP A 4 -11.61 -38.85 -18.52
C TRP A 4 -12.47 -37.69 -18.00
N ARG A 5 -12.47 -37.49 -16.68
CA ARG A 5 -13.11 -36.33 -16.06
C ARG A 5 -12.54 -35.10 -16.75
N TYR A 6 -13.40 -34.39 -17.47
CA TYR A 6 -13.05 -33.16 -18.17
C TYR A 6 -12.37 -32.23 -17.16
N LEU A 7 -11.20 -31.73 -17.54
CA LEU A 7 -10.51 -30.65 -16.84
C LEU A 7 -11.52 -29.51 -16.63
N ASP A 8 -11.45 -28.83 -15.48
CA ASP A 8 -12.12 -27.54 -15.37
C ASP A 8 -11.49 -26.62 -16.40
N GLU A 9 -12.18 -26.45 -17.53
CA GLU A 9 -11.72 -25.57 -18.60
C GLU A 9 -11.69 -24.15 -18.06
N LEU A 10 -10.57 -23.47 -18.26
CA LEU A 10 -10.45 -22.06 -17.93
C LEU A 10 -11.53 -21.29 -18.70
N ASP A 11 -12.51 -20.74 -17.99
CA ASP A 11 -13.56 -19.93 -18.60
C ASP A 11 -12.95 -18.62 -19.12
N VAL A 12 -12.76 -18.57 -20.44
CA VAL A 12 -12.22 -17.43 -21.17
C VAL A 12 -13.29 -16.70 -21.98
N THR A 13 -14.57 -17.04 -21.81
CA THR A 13 -15.68 -16.53 -22.64
C THR A 13 -15.74 -15.00 -22.64
N ASP A 14 -15.62 -14.41 -21.46
CA ASP A 14 -15.54 -12.97 -21.23
C ASP A 14 -14.36 -12.31 -21.96
N LEU A 15 -13.23 -13.01 -21.97
CA LEU A 15 -11.96 -12.53 -22.51
C LEU A 15 -11.97 -12.63 -24.04
N GLN A 16 -12.56 -13.70 -24.59
CA GLN A 16 -12.82 -13.87 -26.01
C GLN A 16 -13.72 -12.75 -26.55
N ALA A 17 -14.81 -12.41 -25.85
CA ALA A 17 -15.68 -11.31 -26.24
C ALA A 17 -14.95 -9.96 -26.23
N LEU A 18 -14.11 -9.71 -25.24
CA LEU A 18 -13.27 -8.50 -25.17
C LEU A 18 -12.22 -8.46 -26.28
N MET A 19 -11.61 -9.60 -26.62
CA MET A 19 -10.66 -9.69 -27.72
C MET A 19 -11.33 -9.42 -29.06
N LEU A 20 -12.48 -10.03 -29.34
CA LEU A 20 -13.24 -9.77 -30.57
C LEU A 20 -13.57 -8.29 -30.78
N LYS A 21 -13.86 -7.57 -29.69
CA LYS A 21 -14.17 -6.14 -29.73
C LYS A 21 -12.95 -5.23 -29.94
N ASN A 22 -11.75 -5.68 -29.55
CA ASN A 22 -10.53 -4.87 -29.56
C ASN A 22 -9.44 -5.39 -30.51
N ARG A 23 -9.71 -6.48 -31.24
CA ARG A 23 -8.77 -7.12 -32.17
C ARG A 23 -8.51 -6.20 -33.36
N GLY A 24 -7.24 -5.90 -33.61
CA GLY A 24 -6.77 -5.28 -34.85
C GLY A 24 -6.45 -6.33 -35.92
N ASP A 25 -5.80 -5.90 -37.01
CA ASP A 25 -5.38 -6.76 -38.13
C ASP A 25 -4.17 -7.67 -37.80
N GLU A 26 -3.91 -7.91 -36.51
CA GLU A 26 -2.81 -8.73 -36.02
C GLU A 26 -3.11 -10.22 -36.23
N LEU A 27 -2.07 -11.00 -36.57
CA LEU A 27 -2.21 -12.46 -36.70
C LEU A 27 -2.62 -13.07 -35.35
N PRO A 28 -3.49 -14.10 -35.33
CA PRO A 28 -3.96 -14.73 -34.09
C PRO A 28 -2.85 -15.28 -33.18
N LEU A 29 -1.68 -15.57 -33.76
CA LEU A 29 -0.51 -16.05 -33.02
C LEU A 29 0.12 -14.96 -32.13
N PHE A 30 -0.03 -13.68 -32.49
CA PHE A 30 0.49 -12.58 -31.70
C PHE A 30 -0.58 -12.10 -30.74
N VAL A 31 -0.26 -12.09 -29.45
CA VAL A 31 -1.13 -11.50 -28.43
C VAL A 31 -1.04 -9.98 -28.54
N SER A 32 -2.18 -9.33 -28.77
CA SER A 32 -2.24 -7.89 -28.95
C SER A 32 -1.86 -7.14 -27.68
N TYR A 33 -0.76 -6.39 -27.73
CA TYR A 33 -0.31 -5.58 -26.59
C TYR A 33 -1.35 -4.51 -26.21
N SER A 34 -2.03 -3.91 -27.18
CA SER A 34 -3.06 -2.90 -26.93
C SER A 34 -4.24 -3.49 -26.15
N THR A 35 -4.68 -4.69 -26.53
CA THR A 35 -5.74 -5.43 -25.82
C THR A 35 -5.30 -5.78 -24.41
N PHE A 36 -4.08 -6.31 -24.26
CA PHE A 36 -3.48 -6.61 -22.95
C PHE A 36 -3.46 -5.37 -22.05
N ALA A 37 -2.93 -4.25 -22.53
CA ALA A 37 -2.82 -3.01 -21.78
C ALA A 37 -4.19 -2.48 -21.36
N ASN A 38 -5.17 -2.51 -22.27
CA ASN A 38 -6.53 -2.10 -21.99
C ASN A 38 -7.18 -2.95 -20.90
N ILE A 39 -7.03 -4.27 -20.94
CA ILE A 39 -7.61 -5.17 -19.94
C ILE A 39 -6.96 -4.93 -18.57
N VAL A 40 -5.62 -4.87 -18.51
CA VAL A 40 -4.89 -4.61 -17.27
C VAL A 40 -5.34 -3.30 -16.63
N ARG A 41 -5.39 -2.23 -17.42
CA ARG A 41 -5.84 -0.91 -16.97
C ARG A 41 -7.28 -0.95 -16.43
N VAL A 42 -8.22 -1.42 -17.25
CA VAL A 42 -9.65 -1.28 -16.96
C VAL A 42 -10.13 -2.26 -15.89
N ARG A 43 -9.66 -3.51 -15.92
CA ARG A 43 -10.16 -4.55 -14.99
C ARG A 43 -9.40 -4.63 -13.67
N TYR A 44 -8.14 -4.20 -13.63
CA TYR A 44 -7.28 -4.37 -12.46
C TYR A 44 -6.77 -3.06 -11.88
N VAL A 45 -5.98 -2.28 -12.63
CA VAL A 45 -5.31 -1.07 -12.11
C VAL A 45 -6.33 0.00 -11.68
N SER A 46 -7.44 0.13 -12.39
CA SER A 46 -8.55 1.03 -12.01
C SER A 46 -9.06 0.80 -10.58
N LYS A 47 -9.02 -0.44 -10.10
CA LYS A 47 -9.48 -0.83 -8.76
C LYS A 47 -8.47 -0.53 -7.66
N TRP A 48 -7.23 -0.19 -8.00
CA TRP A 48 -6.17 0.09 -7.04
C TRP A 48 -6.25 1.49 -6.44
N ARG A 49 -6.91 2.43 -7.12
CA ARG A 49 -7.10 3.80 -6.63
C ARG A 49 -7.81 3.84 -5.27
N ALA A 50 -8.94 3.15 -5.15
CA ALA A 50 -9.74 3.17 -3.93
C ALA A 50 -8.98 2.69 -2.67
N PRO A 51 -8.32 1.52 -2.66
CA PRO A 51 -7.54 1.09 -1.49
C PRO A 51 -6.31 1.98 -1.23
N MET A 52 -5.69 2.54 -2.28
CA MET A 52 -4.58 3.50 -2.14
C MET A 52 -5.03 4.79 -1.43
N GLN A 53 -6.17 5.36 -1.85
CA GLN A 53 -6.76 6.54 -1.23
C GLN A 53 -7.15 6.27 0.22
N LYS A 54 -7.78 5.13 0.48
CA LYS A 54 -8.12 4.72 1.85
C LYS A 54 -6.89 4.64 2.75
N LEU A 55 -5.77 4.12 2.24
CA LEU A 55 -4.53 4.07 3.01
C LEU A 55 -4.00 5.48 3.33
N LEU A 56 -4.04 6.41 2.37
CA LEU A 56 -3.67 7.81 2.62
C LEU A 56 -4.56 8.46 3.69
N GLU A 57 -5.88 8.27 3.60
CA GLU A 57 -6.85 8.77 4.60
C GLU A 57 -6.59 8.18 5.99
N ASP A 58 -6.25 6.89 6.07
CA ASP A 58 -5.92 6.24 7.34
C ASP A 58 -4.61 6.81 7.92
N TYR A 59 -3.60 7.08 7.10
CA TYR A 59 -2.38 7.78 7.54
C TYR A 59 -2.68 9.19 8.04
N GLU A 60 -3.44 9.98 7.30
CA GLU A 60 -3.84 11.33 7.71
C GLU A 60 -4.53 11.30 9.09
N ARG A 61 -5.51 10.40 9.27
CA ARG A 61 -6.24 10.24 10.53
C ARG A 61 -5.30 9.83 11.68
N LEU A 62 -4.39 8.90 11.43
CA LEU A 62 -3.43 8.42 12.43
C LEU A 62 -2.45 9.51 12.83
N VAL A 63 -1.95 10.29 11.87
CA VAL A 63 -1.05 11.41 12.13
C VAL A 63 -1.77 12.49 12.93
N GLN A 64 -2.97 12.91 12.52
CA GLN A 64 -3.78 13.87 13.28
C GLN A 64 -4.02 13.41 14.72
N GLY A 65 -4.42 12.16 14.90
CA GLY A 65 -4.66 11.59 16.23
C GLY A 65 -3.39 11.52 17.08
N THR A 66 -2.25 11.17 16.47
CA THR A 66 -0.96 11.07 17.16
C THR A 66 -0.46 12.44 17.58
N THR A 67 -0.53 13.43 16.70
CA THR A 67 -0.09 14.79 17.02
C THR A 67 -0.98 15.44 18.07
N LYS A 68 -2.31 15.23 18.02
CA LYS A 68 -3.22 15.68 19.10
C LYS A 68 -2.84 15.10 20.45
N ARG A 69 -2.55 13.79 20.53
CA ARG A 69 -2.10 13.15 21.76
C ARG A 69 -0.74 13.68 22.22
N ALA A 70 0.20 13.88 21.31
CA ALA A 70 1.51 14.42 21.62
C ALA A 70 1.42 15.83 22.20
N ILE A 71 0.63 16.73 21.58
CA ILE A 71 0.40 18.09 22.07
C ILE A 71 -0.24 18.07 23.46
N ALA A 72 -1.27 17.25 23.66
CA ALA A 72 -1.93 17.13 24.96
C ALA A 72 -0.98 16.63 26.07
N SER A 73 -0.04 15.74 25.73
CA SER A 73 0.90 15.17 26.71
C SER A 73 1.91 16.17 27.29
N VAL A 74 2.13 17.30 26.61
CA VAL A 74 3.03 18.36 27.08
C VAL A 74 2.42 19.13 28.25
N HIS A 75 1.10 19.02 28.47
CA HIS A 75 0.36 19.79 29.49
C HIS A 75 0.58 21.31 29.38
N ALA A 76 0.89 21.80 28.18
CA ALA A 76 1.02 23.23 27.90
C ALA A 76 -0.32 23.95 28.07
N ASN A 77 -0.30 25.28 28.20
CA ASN A 77 -1.53 26.05 28.32
C ASN A 77 -2.42 25.90 27.05
N PRO A 78 -3.76 25.98 27.18
CA PRO A 78 -4.68 25.73 26.07
C PRO A 78 -4.48 26.58 24.80
N PRO A 79 -4.08 27.87 24.88
CA PRO A 79 -3.78 28.67 23.69
C PRO A 79 -2.60 28.11 22.88
N LEU A 80 -1.52 27.67 23.54
CA LEU A 80 -0.35 27.08 22.87
C LEU A 80 -0.71 25.77 22.20
N GLN A 81 -1.46 24.90 22.89
CA GLN A 81 -1.92 23.65 22.30
C GLN A 81 -2.75 23.89 21.01
N ARG A 82 -3.67 24.86 21.03
CA ARG A 82 -4.48 25.22 19.87
C ARG A 82 -3.64 25.79 18.73
N HIS A 83 -2.66 26.62 19.04
CA HIS A 83 -1.78 27.21 18.04
C HIS A 83 -0.92 26.15 17.33
N VAL A 84 -0.26 25.28 18.11
CA VAL A 84 0.55 24.18 17.57
C VAL A 84 -0.33 23.22 16.75
N GLN A 85 -1.53 22.89 17.23
CA GLN A 85 -2.47 22.07 16.46
C GLN A 85 -2.84 22.70 15.11
N SER A 86 -3.06 24.02 15.07
CA SER A 86 -3.37 24.74 13.83
C SER A 86 -2.21 24.69 12.82
N ILE A 87 -0.96 24.78 13.28
CA ILE A 87 0.22 24.64 12.42
C ILE A 87 0.27 23.23 11.84
N VAL A 88 0.10 22.21 12.69
CA VAL A 88 0.10 20.81 12.28
C VAL A 88 -0.99 20.54 11.25
N ASP A 89 -2.22 21.00 11.50
CA ASP A 89 -3.35 20.77 10.60
C ASP A 89 -3.13 21.45 9.23
N THR A 90 -2.46 22.60 9.21
CA THR A 90 -2.13 23.32 7.97
C THR A 90 -1.08 22.56 7.17
N LEU A 91 0.05 22.22 7.81
CA LEU A 91 1.14 21.49 7.16
C LEU A 91 0.69 20.11 6.68
N LEU A 92 -0.11 19.40 7.49
CA LEU A 92 -0.61 18.09 7.10
C LEU A 92 -1.48 18.16 5.85
N LYS A 93 -2.39 19.15 5.75
CA LYS A 93 -3.21 19.33 4.54
C LYS A 93 -2.37 19.57 3.30
N GLU A 94 -1.36 20.43 3.40
CA GLU A 94 -0.45 20.72 2.28
C GLU A 94 0.29 19.46 1.81
N VAL A 95 0.87 18.72 2.76
CA VAL A 95 1.65 17.52 2.45
C VAL A 95 0.75 16.39 1.93
N VAL A 96 -0.48 16.23 2.44
CA VAL A 96 -1.45 15.24 1.94
C VAL A 96 -1.81 15.53 0.48
N ILE A 97 -2.07 16.79 0.11
CA ILE A 97 -2.37 17.17 -1.28
C ILE A 97 -1.21 16.80 -2.21
N LEU A 98 0.02 17.17 -1.83
CA LEU A 98 1.22 16.84 -2.61
C LEU A 98 1.43 15.33 -2.73
N THR A 99 1.21 14.59 -1.64
CA THR A 99 1.34 13.12 -1.63
C THR A 99 0.29 12.48 -2.54
N GLN A 100 -0.95 12.96 -2.52
CA GLN A 100 -2.02 12.48 -3.40
C GLN A 100 -1.64 12.62 -4.87
N HIS A 101 -1.02 13.74 -5.27
CA HIS A 101 -0.53 13.92 -6.64
C HIS A 101 0.55 12.89 -7.01
N VAL A 102 1.54 12.67 -6.14
CA VAL A 102 2.61 11.69 -6.40
C VAL A 102 2.06 10.26 -6.48
N LEU A 103 1.09 9.91 -5.64
CA LEU A 103 0.41 8.61 -5.69
C LEU A 103 -0.37 8.42 -6.99
N ASP A 104 -1.04 9.48 -7.47
CA ASP A 104 -1.76 9.45 -8.74
C ASP A 104 -0.81 9.31 -9.95
N GLU A 105 0.35 9.96 -9.92
CA GLU A 105 1.41 9.75 -10.91
C GLU A 105 1.93 8.30 -10.88
N ASN A 106 2.16 7.74 -9.69
CA ASN A 106 2.60 6.36 -9.54
C ASN A 106 1.57 5.37 -10.13
N LEU A 107 0.28 5.60 -9.86
CA LEU A 107 -0.79 4.80 -10.44
C LEU A 107 -0.90 4.97 -11.97
N ALA A 108 -0.61 6.17 -12.49
CA ALA A 108 -0.56 6.41 -13.93
C ALA A 108 0.56 5.62 -14.62
N LEU A 109 1.70 5.38 -13.96
CA LEU A 109 2.74 4.50 -14.49
C LEU A 109 2.25 3.05 -14.66
N GLU A 110 1.45 2.55 -13.73
CA GLU A 110 0.86 1.20 -13.80
C GLU A 110 -0.20 1.05 -14.89
N THR A 111 -0.74 2.18 -15.37
CA THR A 111 -1.74 2.22 -16.45
C THR A 111 -1.15 1.77 -17.80
N ARG A 112 0.17 1.85 -17.97
CA ARG A 112 0.88 1.34 -19.15
C ARG A 112 1.75 0.15 -18.75
N PRO A 113 1.29 -1.09 -18.98
CA PRO A 113 2.03 -2.26 -18.56
C PRO A 113 3.42 -2.37 -19.17
N PHE A 114 4.43 -2.39 -18.30
CA PHE A 114 5.83 -2.53 -18.69
C PHE A 114 6.64 -3.14 -17.53
N THR A 115 7.55 -4.05 -17.87
CA THR A 115 8.52 -4.62 -16.93
C THR A 115 9.67 -5.27 -17.68
N LEU A 116 10.87 -5.19 -17.09
CA LEU A 116 12.06 -5.95 -17.50
C LEU A 116 12.44 -7.02 -16.46
N ASN A 117 11.56 -7.28 -15.50
CA ASN A 117 11.81 -8.27 -14.46
C ASN A 117 11.69 -9.68 -15.06
N HIS A 118 12.78 -10.44 -15.01
CA HIS A 118 12.85 -11.84 -15.48
C HIS A 118 11.78 -12.72 -14.84
N TYR A 119 11.39 -12.42 -13.60
CA TYR A 119 10.36 -13.13 -12.86
C TYR A 119 9.01 -13.19 -13.60
N LEU A 120 8.70 -12.22 -14.47
CA LEU A 120 7.49 -12.26 -15.30
C LEU A 120 7.44 -13.54 -16.13
N TYR A 121 8.54 -13.86 -16.82
CA TYR A 121 8.57 -14.98 -17.76
C TYR A 121 8.61 -16.32 -17.03
N ASP A 122 9.29 -16.38 -15.87
CA ASP A 122 9.28 -17.56 -15.01
C ASP A 122 7.87 -17.88 -14.52
N VAL A 123 7.13 -16.86 -14.04
CA VAL A 123 5.73 -17.01 -13.61
C VAL A 123 4.84 -17.41 -14.79
N PHE A 124 5.02 -16.79 -15.95
CA PHE A 124 4.27 -17.14 -17.15
C PHE A 124 4.47 -18.61 -17.52
N MET A 125 5.72 -19.08 -17.57
CA MET A 125 6.04 -20.47 -17.89
C MET A 125 5.48 -21.43 -16.85
N LYS A 126 5.58 -21.07 -15.57
CA LYS A 126 4.97 -21.86 -14.49
C LYS A 126 3.47 -21.98 -14.68
N LEU A 127 2.75 -20.88 -14.83
CA LEU A 127 1.29 -20.87 -15.02
C LEU A 127 0.87 -21.64 -16.28
N ARG A 128 1.66 -21.58 -17.35
CA ARG A 128 1.40 -22.32 -18.58
C ARG A 128 1.56 -23.82 -18.41
N THR A 129 2.59 -24.26 -17.69
CA THR A 129 2.94 -25.68 -17.56
C THR A 129 2.26 -26.37 -16.38
N GLU A 130 1.80 -25.62 -15.38
CA GLU A 130 1.14 -26.14 -14.18
C GLU A 130 -0.03 -27.10 -14.49
N PRO A 131 -0.98 -26.80 -15.41
CA PRO A 131 -2.08 -27.72 -15.72
C PRO A 131 -1.59 -29.05 -16.33
N LEU A 132 -0.49 -29.02 -17.07
CA LEU A 132 0.12 -30.23 -17.62
C LEU A 132 0.71 -31.09 -16.50
N LEU A 133 1.45 -30.49 -15.58
CA LEU A 133 2.06 -31.21 -14.45
C LEU A 133 0.96 -31.85 -13.59
N GLN A 134 -0.06 -31.09 -13.21
CA GLN A 134 -1.20 -31.61 -12.44
C GLN A 134 -1.93 -32.76 -13.16
N SER A 135 -2.03 -32.69 -14.49
CA SER A 135 -2.63 -33.75 -15.28
C SER A 135 -1.74 -35.00 -15.35
N LEU A 136 -0.42 -34.83 -15.39
CA LEU A 136 0.54 -35.94 -15.32
C LEU A 136 0.53 -36.60 -13.94
N ASP A 137 0.45 -35.81 -12.87
CA ASP A 137 0.31 -36.30 -11.49
C ASP A 137 -0.99 -37.11 -11.35
N THR A 138 -2.09 -36.58 -11.87
CA THR A 138 -3.38 -37.30 -11.88
C THR A 138 -3.30 -38.59 -12.69
N LEU A 139 -2.62 -38.57 -13.84
CA LEU A 139 -2.45 -39.71 -14.72
C LEU A 139 -1.58 -40.82 -14.09
N SER A 140 -0.59 -40.44 -13.29
CA SER A 140 0.26 -41.37 -12.52
C SER A 140 -0.41 -41.85 -11.22
N GLY A 141 -1.54 -41.28 -10.83
CA GLY A 141 -2.18 -41.54 -9.54
C GLY A 141 -1.38 -40.94 -8.36
N ASN A 142 -0.72 -39.80 -8.59
CA ASN A 142 0.21 -39.13 -7.66
C ASN A 142 1.37 -40.04 -7.22
N ASN A 143 1.84 -40.90 -8.12
CA ASN A 143 2.94 -41.82 -7.86
C ASN A 143 3.92 -41.83 -9.04
N ASP A 144 5.07 -41.20 -8.84
CA ASP A 144 6.12 -41.06 -9.86
C ASP A 144 6.65 -42.39 -10.40
N ASN A 145 6.46 -43.50 -9.67
CA ASN A 145 6.88 -44.83 -10.08
C ASN A 145 5.79 -45.63 -10.82
N ALA A 146 4.63 -45.03 -11.08
CA ALA A 146 3.52 -45.72 -11.74
C ALA A 146 3.78 -45.94 -13.25
N ASN A 147 3.39 -47.11 -13.76
CA ASN A 147 3.44 -47.40 -15.18
C ASN A 147 2.24 -46.77 -15.90
N VAL A 148 2.51 -45.81 -16.78
CA VAL A 148 1.49 -45.08 -17.56
C VAL A 148 1.61 -45.43 -19.05
N SER A 149 0.48 -45.54 -19.74
CA SER A 149 0.46 -45.74 -21.19
C SER A 149 1.05 -44.54 -21.94
N MET A 150 2.05 -44.78 -22.78
CA MET A 150 2.64 -43.77 -23.67
C MET A 150 1.60 -43.11 -24.60
N GLY A 151 0.55 -43.85 -24.98
CA GLY A 151 -0.55 -43.29 -25.76
C GLY A 151 -1.35 -42.23 -25.00
N ALA A 152 -1.58 -42.46 -23.70
CA ALA A 152 -2.26 -41.51 -22.83
C ALA A 152 -1.40 -40.25 -22.62
N VAL A 153 -0.09 -40.41 -22.39
CA VAL A 153 0.85 -39.27 -22.26
C VAL A 153 0.88 -38.42 -23.53
N LYS A 154 0.96 -39.04 -24.71
CA LYS A 154 0.93 -38.32 -26.00
C LYS A 154 -0.41 -37.61 -26.24
N ALA A 155 -1.53 -38.22 -25.85
CA ALA A 155 -2.85 -37.60 -25.96
C ALA A 155 -2.98 -36.38 -25.04
N LEU A 156 -2.47 -36.49 -23.81
CA LEU A 156 -2.43 -35.40 -22.84
C LEU A 156 -1.60 -34.22 -23.37
N LEU A 157 -0.37 -34.49 -23.85
CA LEU A 157 0.51 -33.47 -24.42
C LEU A 157 -0.14 -32.75 -25.61
N LYS A 158 -0.74 -33.50 -26.54
CA LYS A 158 -1.47 -32.91 -27.68
C LYS A 158 -2.61 -32.00 -27.22
N SER A 159 -3.37 -32.46 -26.23
CA SER A 159 -4.49 -31.68 -25.67
C SER A 159 -4.01 -30.41 -24.98
N HIS A 160 -2.93 -30.49 -24.18
CA HIS A 160 -2.36 -29.34 -23.48
C HIS A 160 -1.77 -28.30 -24.45
N CYS A 161 -1.11 -28.75 -25.52
CA CYS A 161 -0.60 -27.86 -26.56
C CYS A 161 -1.67 -27.33 -27.53
N GLY A 162 -2.96 -27.66 -27.33
CA GLY A 162 -4.06 -27.21 -28.19
C GLY A 162 -4.09 -27.83 -29.59
N ILE A 163 -3.28 -28.87 -29.85
CA ILE A 163 -3.13 -29.46 -31.18
C ILE A 163 -4.42 -30.19 -31.58
N GLY A 164 -5.13 -29.62 -32.55
CA GLY A 164 -6.29 -30.26 -33.20
C GLY A 164 -7.63 -30.12 -32.46
N LYS A 165 -7.73 -29.23 -31.46
CA LYS A 165 -8.98 -29.01 -30.71
C LYS A 165 -9.37 -27.53 -30.52
N ALA A 166 -8.40 -26.66 -30.22
CA ALA A 166 -8.70 -25.27 -29.91
C ALA A 166 -8.81 -24.42 -31.19
N SER A 167 -9.77 -23.48 -31.22
CA SER A 167 -9.75 -22.42 -32.23
C SER A 167 -8.59 -21.47 -31.97
N ASN A 168 -8.19 -20.71 -33.00
CA ASN A 168 -7.17 -19.68 -32.84
C ASN A 168 -7.56 -18.67 -31.74
N GLU A 169 -8.84 -18.30 -31.69
CA GLU A 169 -9.41 -17.36 -30.73
C GLU A 169 -9.33 -17.89 -29.30
N GLU A 170 -9.65 -19.17 -29.10
CA GLU A 170 -9.60 -19.81 -27.79
C GLU A 170 -8.17 -19.95 -27.26
N GLN A 171 -7.23 -20.36 -28.12
CA GLN A 171 -5.83 -20.45 -27.74
C GLN A 171 -5.26 -19.07 -27.40
N GLN A 172 -5.57 -18.06 -28.21
CA GLN A 172 -5.11 -16.69 -27.97
C GLN A 172 -5.70 -16.13 -26.66
N ALA A 173 -6.95 -16.43 -26.33
CA ALA A 173 -7.57 -16.00 -25.08
C ALA A 173 -6.93 -16.67 -23.85
N LYS A 174 -6.60 -17.97 -23.94
CA LYS A 174 -5.87 -18.70 -22.88
C LYS A 174 -4.47 -18.10 -22.66
N GLU A 175 -3.71 -17.88 -23.72
CA GLU A 175 -2.37 -17.27 -23.66
C GLU A 175 -2.43 -15.84 -23.07
N LEU A 176 -3.40 -15.03 -23.51
CA LEU A 176 -3.61 -13.68 -22.99
C LEU A 176 -3.98 -13.70 -21.51
N HIS A 177 -4.85 -14.62 -21.07
CA HIS A 177 -5.20 -14.77 -19.66
C HIS A 177 -3.97 -15.10 -18.81
N ILE A 178 -3.14 -16.05 -19.25
CA ILE A 178 -1.91 -16.43 -18.54
C ILE A 178 -0.94 -15.24 -18.48
N ALA A 179 -0.76 -14.51 -19.60
CA ALA A 179 0.08 -13.32 -19.65
C ALA A 179 -0.39 -12.23 -18.67
N ILE A 180 -1.69 -11.97 -18.60
CA ILE A 180 -2.28 -11.01 -17.64
C ILE A 180 -2.00 -11.49 -16.22
N SER A 181 -2.32 -12.75 -15.91
CA SER A 181 -2.12 -13.33 -14.58
C SER A 181 -0.66 -13.25 -14.13
N ALA A 182 0.29 -13.54 -15.02
CA ALA A 182 1.71 -13.42 -14.74
C ALA A 182 2.14 -11.97 -14.47
N TYR A 183 1.73 -11.02 -15.34
CA TYR A 183 2.03 -9.60 -15.16
C TYR A 183 1.45 -9.05 -13.85
N MET A 184 0.22 -9.42 -13.51
CA MET A 184 -0.44 -8.96 -12.29
C MET A 184 0.28 -9.39 -11.02
N GLN A 185 0.97 -10.54 -11.00
CA GLN A 185 1.80 -10.94 -9.86
C GLN A 185 2.97 -9.98 -9.64
N VAL A 186 3.63 -9.56 -10.71
CA VAL A 186 4.75 -8.59 -10.65
C VAL A 186 4.25 -7.20 -10.28
N ALA A 187 3.21 -6.72 -10.98
CA ALA A 187 2.69 -5.38 -10.80
C ALA A 187 2.07 -5.18 -9.42
N LYS A 188 1.32 -6.18 -8.90
CA LYS A 188 0.77 -6.14 -7.54
C LYS A 188 1.88 -5.94 -6.51
N LYS A 189 2.95 -6.73 -6.58
CA LYS A 189 4.08 -6.63 -5.64
C LYS A 189 4.73 -5.26 -5.69
N ARG A 190 5.04 -4.78 -6.90
CA ARG A 190 5.61 -3.45 -7.11
C ARG A 190 4.73 -2.35 -6.51
N PHE A 191 3.42 -2.42 -6.74
CA PHE A 191 2.47 -1.43 -6.22
C PHE A 191 2.33 -1.51 -4.69
N THR A 192 2.24 -2.70 -4.11
CA THR A 192 2.13 -2.87 -2.65
C THR A 192 3.38 -2.44 -1.90
N ASP A 193 4.55 -2.51 -2.54
CA ASP A 193 5.81 -2.05 -1.96
C ASP A 193 5.99 -0.53 -2.16
N ALA A 194 5.63 -0.01 -3.34
CA ALA A 194 5.83 1.38 -3.70
C ALA A 194 4.92 2.34 -2.92
N VAL A 195 3.63 2.01 -2.75
CA VAL A 195 2.67 2.94 -2.12
C VAL A 195 3.05 3.29 -0.68
N PRO A 196 3.33 2.33 0.24
CA PRO A 196 3.76 2.65 1.59
C PRO A 196 5.08 3.43 1.63
N MET A 197 6.03 3.09 0.74
CA MET A 197 7.31 3.79 0.65
C MET A 197 7.11 5.26 0.22
N LEU A 198 6.19 5.51 -0.71
CA LEU A 198 5.83 6.88 -1.12
C LEU A 198 5.14 7.64 0.01
N LEU A 199 4.26 7.01 0.77
CA LEU A 199 3.65 7.64 1.96
C LEU A 199 4.72 8.03 2.98
N GLU A 200 5.67 7.16 3.28
CA GLU A 200 6.78 7.49 4.19
C GLU A 200 7.59 8.70 3.67
N MET A 201 8.04 8.64 2.41
CA MET A 201 8.94 9.65 1.82
C MET A 201 8.26 10.98 1.49
N ARG A 202 6.95 10.98 1.21
CA ARG A 202 6.22 12.16 0.74
C ARG A 202 5.23 12.72 1.76
N LEU A 203 4.76 11.90 2.69
CA LEU A 203 3.87 12.34 3.77
C LEU A 203 4.63 12.53 5.08
N LEU A 204 5.20 11.46 5.63
CA LEU A 204 5.71 11.48 7.00
C LEU A 204 7.01 12.26 7.13
N GLN A 205 8.01 11.97 6.30
CA GLN A 205 9.31 12.66 6.38
C GLN A 205 9.19 14.18 6.14
N PRO A 206 8.48 14.65 5.09
CA PRO A 206 8.35 16.09 4.87
C PRO A 206 7.55 16.77 5.97
N LEU A 207 6.51 16.12 6.50
CA LEU A 207 5.73 16.67 7.60
C LEU A 207 6.60 16.88 8.85
N VAL A 208 7.40 15.88 9.23
CA VAL A 208 8.29 15.98 10.40
C VAL A 208 9.33 17.07 10.19
N ALA A 209 9.94 17.14 9.02
CA ALA A 209 10.92 18.18 8.70
C ALA A 209 10.29 19.59 8.75
N SER A 210 9.11 19.78 8.14
CA SER A 210 8.40 21.06 8.15
C SER A 210 7.95 21.46 9.55
N LEU A 211 7.51 20.51 10.39
CA LEU A 211 7.16 20.77 11.78
C LEU A 211 8.38 21.22 12.59
N GLN A 212 9.54 20.57 12.40
CA GLN A 212 10.78 20.98 13.07
C GLN A 212 11.17 22.41 12.69
N ILE A 213 11.11 22.75 11.40
CA ILE A 213 11.45 24.10 10.92
C ILE A 213 10.47 25.15 11.47
N ARG A 214 9.15 24.90 11.37
CA ARG A 214 8.13 25.86 11.80
C ARG A 214 8.12 26.09 13.30
N LEU A 215 8.20 25.01 14.09
CA LEU A 215 8.09 25.09 15.55
C LEU A 215 9.38 25.59 16.23
N VAL A 216 10.54 25.41 15.62
CA VAL A 216 11.84 25.83 16.19
C VAL A 216 12.35 27.14 15.58
N GLY A 217 12.03 27.41 14.31
CA GLY A 217 12.55 28.56 13.57
C GLY A 217 11.54 29.69 13.40
N ASP A 218 10.57 29.51 12.49
CA ASP A 218 9.85 30.64 11.88
C ASP A 218 8.65 31.16 12.68
N ASP A 219 7.96 30.33 13.46
CA ASP A 219 6.72 30.73 14.15
C ASP A 219 6.94 31.17 15.61
N ALA A 220 8.18 31.16 16.12
CA ALA A 220 8.52 31.53 17.50
C ALA A 220 8.87 33.02 17.66
N THR A 221 8.08 33.91 17.06
CA THR A 221 8.25 35.37 17.22
C THR A 221 7.85 35.82 18.64
N ASP A 222 8.56 36.80 19.20
CA ASP A 222 8.32 37.31 20.57
C ASP A 222 6.86 37.73 20.80
N GLU A 223 6.23 38.38 19.81
CA GLU A 223 4.82 38.82 19.85
C GLU A 223 3.84 37.63 19.95
N LEU A 224 4.20 36.51 19.34
CA LEU A 224 3.41 35.29 19.39
C LEU A 224 3.61 34.56 20.72
N LEU A 225 4.85 34.54 21.23
CA LEU A 225 5.17 34.02 22.55
C LEU A 225 4.40 34.78 23.64
N GLU A 226 4.39 36.11 23.59
CA GLU A 226 3.61 36.95 24.51
C GLU A 226 2.12 36.64 24.44
N ARG A 227 1.57 36.44 23.23
CA ARG A 227 0.13 36.15 23.04
C ARG A 227 -0.25 34.74 23.49
N VAL A 228 0.66 33.78 23.38
CA VAL A 228 0.37 32.35 23.52
C VAL A 228 0.79 31.81 24.88
N LEU A 229 1.83 32.36 25.50
CA LEU A 229 2.38 31.96 26.81
C LEU A 229 1.79 32.80 27.96
N PHE A 230 0.47 32.91 28.04
CA PHE A 230 -0.18 33.41 29.26
C PHE A 230 -0.39 32.27 30.25
N ASP A 231 0.16 32.42 31.46
CA ASP A 231 -0.16 31.56 32.58
C ASP A 231 -1.64 31.74 32.95
N SER A 232 -2.35 30.64 33.22
CA SER A 232 -3.71 30.75 33.72
C SER A 232 -3.66 31.28 35.16
N VAL A 233 -4.64 32.12 35.55
CA VAL A 233 -4.71 32.68 36.91
C VAL A 233 -4.66 31.56 37.97
N ILE A 234 -5.25 30.41 37.66
CA ILE A 234 -5.29 29.22 38.50
C ILE A 234 -3.87 28.61 38.67
N ASP A 235 -3.08 28.54 37.60
CA ASP A 235 -1.72 27.99 37.66
C ASP A 235 -0.77 28.93 38.43
N VAL A 236 -0.98 30.25 38.30
CA VAL A 236 -0.24 31.26 39.08
C VAL A 236 -0.57 31.14 40.56
N GLU A 237 -1.86 31.10 40.92
CA GLU A 237 -2.31 30.95 42.32
C GLU A 237 -1.81 29.63 42.93
N ALA A 238 -1.88 28.52 42.19
CA ALA A 238 -1.36 27.23 42.65
C ALA A 238 0.15 27.27 42.86
N ARG A 239 0.90 27.93 41.97
CA ARG A 239 2.35 28.10 42.08
C ARG A 239 2.72 28.97 43.29
N GLU A 240 1.98 30.04 43.53
CA GLU A 240 2.18 30.91 44.69
C GLU A 240 1.90 30.17 46.01
N ALA A 241 0.80 29.41 46.08
CA ALA A 241 0.46 28.58 47.24
C ALA A 241 1.53 27.52 47.54
N LEU A 242 2.01 26.81 46.50
CA LEU A 242 3.08 25.82 46.63
C LEU A 242 4.41 26.46 47.05
N ASN A 243 4.72 27.65 46.53
CA ASN A 243 5.92 28.40 46.93
C ASN A 243 5.86 28.84 48.39
N ALA A 244 4.71 29.34 48.85
CA ALA A 244 4.50 29.71 50.24
C ALA A 244 4.63 28.49 51.17
N GLN A 245 4.03 27.36 50.80
CA GLN A 245 4.17 26.11 51.54
C GLN A 245 5.62 25.64 51.59
N ARG A 246 6.35 25.71 50.47
CA ARG A 246 7.77 25.37 50.40
C ARG A 246 8.62 26.28 51.31
N GLN A 247 8.36 27.58 51.31
CA GLN A 247 9.07 28.53 52.19
C GLN A 247 8.83 28.24 53.67
N SER A 248 7.58 27.96 54.05
CA SER A 248 7.22 27.55 55.41
C SER A 248 7.96 26.28 55.84
N LEU A 249 7.99 25.25 54.97
CA LEU A 249 8.72 24.01 55.25
C LEU A 249 10.24 24.22 55.38
N ILE A 250 10.81 25.13 54.60
CA ILE A 250 12.23 25.50 54.71
C ILE A 250 12.50 26.17 56.06
N GLN A 251 11.64 27.10 56.50
CA GLN A 251 11.76 27.76 57.80
C GLN A 251 11.63 26.76 58.95
N SER A 252 10.60 25.90 58.95
CA SER A 252 10.43 24.87 59.97
C SER A 252 11.61 23.89 60.01
N LYS A 253 12.20 23.55 58.85
CA LYS A 253 13.43 22.74 58.81
C LYS A 253 14.62 23.45 59.46
N ALA A 254 14.76 24.76 59.26
CA ALA A 254 15.83 25.56 59.87
C ALA A 254 15.66 25.66 61.40
N GLU A 255 14.42 25.81 61.89
CA GLU A 255 14.10 25.83 63.32
C GLU A 255 14.42 24.49 63.99
N ILE A 256 14.04 23.36 63.37
CA ILE A 256 14.37 22.02 63.88
C ILE A 256 15.89 21.79 63.92
N ALA A 257 16.62 22.25 62.91
CA ALA A 257 18.08 22.16 62.88
C ALA A 257 18.73 23.00 63.99
N ALA A 258 18.18 24.18 64.30
CA ALA A 258 18.64 25.01 65.41
C ALA A 258 18.39 24.37 66.78
N LEU A 259 17.29 23.64 66.94
CA LEU A 259 16.93 22.93 68.17
C LEU A 259 17.71 21.62 68.39
N THR A 260 18.28 21.03 67.34
CA THR A 260 19.03 19.76 67.40
C THR A 260 20.55 19.95 67.37
N GLY A 261 21.03 21.18 67.15
CA GLY A 261 22.45 21.57 67.17
C GLY A 261 22.93 22.26 68.46
N SER A 262 22.12 22.25 69.53
CA SER A 262 22.45 22.68 70.90
C SER A 262 22.54 21.45 71.79
#